data_AF-A0A1P8WE03-F1
#
_entry.id   AF-A0A1P8WE03-F1
#
_cell.length_a   1.000
_cell.length_b   1.000
_cell.length_c   1.000
_cell.angle_alpha   90.00
_cell.angle_beta   90.00
_cell.angle_gamma   90.00
#
_symmetry.space_group_name_H-M   'P 1'
#
loop_
_entity.id
_entity.type
_entity.pdbx_description
1 polymer ?
#
loop_
_entity_poly.entity_id
_entity_poly.type
_entity_poly.pdbx_seq_one_letter_code
_entity_poly.pdbx_strand_id
1 'polypeptide(L)'
;MNLFRATLTALTLISVLLMNESAVAQKKETVVEKFADALGDLLREAVGEKKVVPAQRIRQMAQPALPEPAPDQLKRREERLTAYSNAMVEWIAPVCELSPEETALLQKFAADRVAEKQKDWKPDPNRDPLHDTFPVKFTLAMGTAEQLDLTRQQRKLNGLLNDEQLDRLSAAADERRAFHLHATVERVLNMLDEELYLTAAQRKEMYQPLRERLDGMEGSSFAFTPQSYYYKQQSLAFLLRRGDHLKCLNAAQRARAKDFSDAAASQNNNGVSNEQYLYFSSSEGMHTWGDKLLEASKIQRERISRACAVRAAYGQAEWGLSDEDARHLEIAGKGVAENLIEDWKKTTRQRLKTYEDQAGRFGGNFSFGVSVPDLNLIESDALWKHTVESLLPVAYEPALTRHVAMRRSSAIHLTALLDKELWLRPEQRSKVQELVEESLPSGNFQNPYRKYMEEVATLVMPLFKFSKQDATVFQGAQQEAWNAMKGEFDFNGRYVQVNLANGGSFNFQIPK
;
A
#
# COMPACT_ATOMS: atom_id res chain seq x y z
N MET A 1 2.37 -50.48 -26.35
CA MET A 1 1.51 -50.36 -25.15
C MET A 1 1.62 -49.01 -24.44
N ASN A 2 2.77 -48.31 -24.47
CA ASN A 2 2.97 -47.04 -23.75
C ASN A 2 2.27 -45.83 -24.38
N LEU A 3 2.16 -45.78 -25.71
CA LEU A 3 1.50 -44.66 -26.41
C LEU A 3 0.00 -44.56 -26.06
N PHE A 4 -0.71 -45.69 -26.00
CA PHE A 4 -2.15 -45.73 -25.74
C PHE A 4 -2.51 -45.26 -24.31
N ARG A 5 -1.66 -45.56 -23.31
CA ARG A 5 -1.81 -45.05 -21.94
C ARG A 5 -1.54 -43.55 -21.86
N ALA A 6 -0.58 -43.04 -22.62
CA ALA A 6 -0.29 -41.61 -22.68
C ALA A 6 -1.45 -40.82 -23.31
N THR A 7 -2.02 -41.32 -24.41
CA THR A 7 -3.17 -40.69 -25.08
C THR A 7 -4.42 -40.69 -24.21
N LEU A 8 -4.68 -41.80 -23.49
CA LEU A 8 -5.84 -41.90 -22.59
C LEU A 8 -5.72 -40.92 -21.42
N THR A 9 -4.52 -40.79 -20.83
CA THR A 9 -4.25 -39.88 -19.70
C THR A 9 -4.33 -38.40 -20.12
N ALA A 10 -3.88 -38.07 -21.34
CA ALA A 10 -4.00 -36.73 -21.89
C ALA A 10 -5.47 -36.34 -22.14
N LEU A 11 -6.28 -37.26 -22.66
CA LEU A 11 -7.71 -37.04 -22.90
C LEU A 11 -8.50 -36.85 -21.60
N THR A 12 -8.19 -37.59 -20.53
CA THR A 12 -8.84 -37.37 -19.21
C THR A 12 -8.47 -36.02 -18.60
N LEU A 13 -7.21 -35.59 -18.71
CA LEU A 13 -6.77 -34.29 -18.19
C LEU A 13 -7.41 -33.10 -18.94
N ILE A 14 -7.53 -33.20 -20.27
CA ILE A 14 -8.21 -32.20 -21.09
C ILE A 14 -9.70 -32.13 -20.75
N SER A 15 -10.34 -33.29 -20.52
CA SER A 15 -11.75 -33.35 -20.12
C SER A 15 -12.01 -32.70 -18.76
N VAL A 16 -11.10 -32.89 -17.80
CA VAL A 16 -11.16 -32.26 -16.46
C VAL A 16 -10.93 -30.74 -16.53
N LEU A 17 -10.10 -30.27 -17.47
CA LEU A 17 -9.83 -28.84 -17.70
C LEU A 17 -10.99 -28.10 -18.39
N LEU A 18 -11.78 -28.79 -19.20
CA LEU A 18 -12.93 -28.21 -19.91
C LEU A 18 -14.22 -28.17 -19.08
N MET A 19 -14.34 -28.99 -18.02
CA MET A 19 -15.57 -29.09 -17.22
C MET A 19 -15.62 -28.19 -15.96
N ASN A 20 -14.61 -27.34 -15.71
CA ASN A 20 -14.52 -26.56 -14.47
C ASN A 20 -14.17 -25.08 -14.74
N GLU A 21 -15.17 -24.27 -15.10
CA GLU A 21 -14.96 -22.88 -15.55
C GLU A 21 -14.78 -21.82 -14.43
N SER A 22 -14.97 -22.14 -13.15
CA SER A 22 -15.05 -21.10 -12.09
C SER A 22 -13.82 -20.92 -11.19
N ALA A 23 -12.70 -21.63 -11.39
CA ALA A 23 -11.54 -21.55 -10.47
C ALA A 23 -10.14 -21.49 -11.12
N VAL A 24 -10.02 -21.24 -12.43
CA VAL A 24 -8.83 -21.69 -13.20
C VAL A 24 -8.09 -20.59 -13.97
N ALA A 25 -8.09 -19.33 -13.52
CA ALA A 25 -7.18 -18.33 -14.12
C ALA A 25 -5.73 -18.44 -13.59
N GLN A 26 -5.54 -18.69 -12.28
CA GLN A 26 -4.20 -18.74 -11.65
C GLN A 26 -3.54 -20.14 -11.63
N LYS A 27 -4.29 -21.22 -11.85
CA LYS A 27 -3.73 -22.59 -11.90
C LYS A 27 -3.41 -23.08 -13.32
N LYS A 28 -3.75 -22.31 -14.36
CA LYS A 28 -3.54 -22.70 -15.76
C LYS A 28 -2.07 -22.68 -16.16
N GLU A 29 -1.30 -21.68 -15.73
CA GLU A 29 0.12 -21.54 -16.11
C GLU A 29 1.00 -22.66 -15.53
N THR A 30 0.84 -22.99 -14.24
CA THR A 30 1.65 -24.03 -13.58
C THR A 30 1.33 -25.47 -14.00
N VAL A 31 0.12 -25.73 -14.51
CA VAL A 31 -0.28 -27.06 -15.00
C VAL A 31 0.14 -27.24 -16.45
N VAL A 32 0.10 -26.17 -17.27
CA VAL A 32 0.58 -26.20 -18.66
C VAL A 32 2.10 -26.35 -18.72
N GLU A 33 2.86 -25.67 -17.85
CA GLU A 33 4.31 -25.85 -17.75
C GLU A 33 4.69 -27.28 -17.36
N LYS A 34 4.04 -27.85 -16.33
CA LYS A 34 4.27 -29.24 -15.91
C LYS A 34 3.87 -30.26 -16.98
N PHE A 35 2.84 -29.96 -17.78
CA PHE A 35 2.44 -30.79 -18.91
C PHE A 35 3.45 -30.69 -20.06
N ALA A 36 3.97 -29.49 -20.36
CA ALA A 36 5.00 -29.28 -21.38
C ALA A 36 6.32 -29.97 -21.01
N ASP A 37 6.71 -29.92 -19.73
CA ASP A 37 7.89 -30.63 -19.22
C ASP A 37 7.72 -32.14 -19.31
N ALA A 38 6.56 -32.67 -18.88
CA ALA A 38 6.28 -34.11 -18.96
C ALA A 38 6.22 -34.62 -20.41
N LEU A 39 5.67 -33.83 -21.33
CA LEU A 39 5.63 -34.16 -22.76
C LEU A 39 7.03 -34.09 -23.39
N GLY A 40 7.82 -33.09 -22.98
CA GLY A 40 9.21 -32.90 -23.42
C GLY A 40 10.16 -33.99 -22.95
N ASP A 41 9.91 -34.56 -21.76
CA ASP A 41 10.67 -35.71 -21.25
C ASP A 41 10.27 -37.02 -21.95
N LEU A 42 8.97 -37.23 -22.18
CA LEU A 42 8.45 -38.40 -22.93
C LEU A 42 8.92 -38.41 -24.40
N LEU A 43 8.99 -37.25 -25.05
CA LEU A 43 9.49 -37.13 -26.42
C LEU A 43 11.00 -37.38 -26.49
N ARG A 44 11.78 -36.91 -25.50
CA ARG A 44 13.23 -37.18 -25.43
C ARG A 44 13.53 -38.66 -25.18
N GLU A 45 12.72 -39.33 -24.37
CA GLU A 45 12.84 -40.76 -24.12
C GLU A 45 12.46 -41.59 -25.37
N ALA A 46 11.46 -41.14 -26.14
CA ALA A 46 11.05 -41.81 -27.38
C ALA A 46 12.06 -41.69 -28.54
N VAL A 47 12.90 -40.65 -28.54
CA VAL A 47 13.91 -40.40 -29.59
C VAL A 47 15.32 -40.88 -29.18
N GLY A 48 15.47 -41.42 -27.97
CA GLY A 48 16.72 -42.05 -27.52
C GLY A 48 17.85 -41.07 -27.17
N GLU A 49 17.54 -39.80 -26.95
CA GLU A 49 18.54 -38.80 -26.54
C GLU A 49 18.90 -38.95 -25.05
N LYS A 50 20.15 -39.33 -24.77
CA LYS A 50 20.68 -39.34 -23.40
C LYS A 50 20.82 -37.92 -22.88
N LYS A 51 20.25 -37.67 -21.69
CA LYS A 51 20.24 -36.42 -20.93
C LYS A 51 21.66 -35.85 -20.77
N VAL A 52 22.01 -34.83 -21.56
CA VAL A 52 23.13 -33.93 -21.24
C VAL A 52 22.61 -32.94 -20.20
N VAL A 53 22.90 -33.23 -18.94
CA VAL A 53 22.69 -32.26 -17.85
C VAL A 53 23.76 -31.18 -18.02
N PRO A 54 23.40 -29.91 -18.26
CA PRO A 54 24.38 -28.84 -18.23
C PRO A 54 25.05 -28.86 -16.85
N ALA A 55 26.38 -28.78 -16.82
CA ALA A 55 27.15 -28.68 -15.60
C ALA A 55 26.95 -27.33 -14.88
N GLN A 56 25.72 -26.99 -14.53
CA GLN A 56 25.45 -26.18 -13.35
C GLN A 56 25.54 -27.15 -12.17
N ARG A 57 26.75 -27.28 -11.64
CA ARG A 57 26.98 -27.79 -10.30
C ARG A 57 25.97 -27.11 -9.39
N ILE A 58 25.00 -27.89 -8.95
CA ILE A 58 24.21 -27.69 -7.75
C ILE A 58 25.23 -27.48 -6.63
N ARG A 59 25.66 -26.23 -6.42
CA ARG A 59 25.81 -25.76 -5.05
C ARG A 59 24.38 -25.70 -4.55
N GLN A 60 23.91 -26.80 -3.97
CA GLN A 60 23.14 -26.68 -2.74
C GLN A 60 24.08 -25.96 -1.78
N MET A 61 24.16 -24.63 -1.90
CA MET A 61 24.46 -23.82 -0.74
C MET A 61 23.30 -24.21 0.18
N ALA A 62 23.61 -24.97 1.23
CA ALA A 62 22.73 -25.05 2.38
C ALA A 62 22.27 -23.61 2.58
N GLN A 63 20.97 -23.35 2.42
CA GLN A 63 20.44 -22.05 2.84
C GLN A 63 20.97 -21.90 4.27
N PRO A 64 21.76 -20.84 4.57
CA PRO A 64 22.28 -20.67 5.90
C PRO A 64 21.09 -20.82 6.84
N ALA A 65 21.21 -21.71 7.82
CA ALA A 65 20.16 -21.91 8.81
C ALA A 65 19.75 -20.51 9.29
N LEU A 66 18.46 -20.18 9.19
CA LEU A 66 17.98 -18.90 9.68
C LEU A 66 18.45 -18.77 11.13
N PRO A 67 19.08 -17.62 11.49
CA PRO A 67 19.62 -17.45 12.83
C PRO A 67 18.52 -17.69 13.86
N GLU A 68 18.86 -18.36 14.95
CA GLU A 68 17.93 -18.45 16.08
C GLU A 68 17.62 -17.04 16.58
N PRO A 69 16.34 -16.69 16.78
CA PRO A 69 15.97 -15.36 17.24
C PRO A 69 16.56 -15.09 18.63
N ALA A 70 17.04 -13.87 18.83
CA ALA A 70 17.59 -13.48 20.13
C ALA A 70 16.49 -13.48 21.21
N PRO A 71 16.82 -13.77 22.48
CA PRO A 71 15.81 -13.86 23.55
C PRO A 71 14.99 -12.58 23.76
N ASP A 72 15.59 -11.41 23.55
CA ASP A 72 14.93 -10.11 23.60
C ASP A 72 13.93 -9.91 22.45
N GLN A 73 14.25 -10.40 21.25
CA GLN A 73 13.33 -10.38 20.11
C GLN A 73 12.11 -11.28 20.36
N LEU A 74 12.33 -12.49 20.91
CA LEU A 74 11.24 -13.38 21.29
C LEU A 74 10.33 -12.73 22.32
N LYS A 75 10.91 -12.12 23.36
CA LYS A 75 10.16 -11.43 24.41
C LYS A 75 9.35 -10.25 23.86
N ARG A 76 9.96 -9.38 23.04
CA ARG A 76 9.26 -8.24 22.42
C ARG A 76 8.09 -8.71 21.55
N ARG A 77 8.31 -9.75 20.76
CA ARG A 77 7.26 -10.35 19.94
C ARG A 77 6.12 -10.87 20.80
N GLU A 78 6.42 -11.63 21.84
CA GLU A 78 5.41 -12.18 22.77
C GLU A 78 4.62 -11.07 23.48
N GLU A 79 5.29 -10.03 23.98
CA GLU A 79 4.66 -8.86 24.58
C GLU A 79 3.67 -8.20 23.59
N ARG A 80 4.09 -8.07 22.32
CA ARG A 80 3.27 -7.47 21.27
C ARG A 80 2.02 -8.30 20.93
N LEU A 81 2.17 -9.62 20.79
CA LEU A 81 1.05 -10.54 20.53
C LEU A 81 0.09 -10.60 21.72
N THR A 82 0.62 -10.56 22.94
CA THR A 82 -0.16 -10.59 24.18
C THR A 82 -0.97 -9.31 24.33
N ALA A 83 -0.37 -8.13 24.12
CA ALA A 83 -1.08 -6.86 24.22
C ALA A 83 -2.24 -6.77 23.21
N TYR A 84 -2.02 -7.20 21.97
CA TYR A 84 -3.07 -7.31 20.96
C TYR A 84 -4.21 -8.24 21.38
N SER A 85 -3.85 -9.43 21.87
CA SER A 85 -4.82 -10.46 22.27
C SER A 85 -5.64 -10.01 23.47
N ASN A 86 -5.02 -9.34 24.44
CA ASN A 86 -5.70 -8.80 25.61
C ASN A 86 -6.68 -7.68 25.22
N ALA A 87 -6.30 -6.78 24.31
CA ALA A 87 -7.19 -5.73 23.81
C ALA A 87 -8.42 -6.31 23.09
N MET A 88 -8.22 -7.38 22.30
CA MET A 88 -9.32 -8.12 21.68
C MET A 88 -10.25 -8.74 22.72
N VAL A 89 -9.71 -9.41 23.75
CA VAL A 89 -10.52 -10.02 24.81
C VAL A 89 -11.31 -8.97 25.58
N GLU A 90 -10.69 -7.83 25.92
CA GLU A 90 -11.35 -6.70 26.58
C GLU A 90 -12.46 -6.08 25.72
N TRP A 91 -12.37 -6.21 24.40
CA TRP A 91 -13.43 -5.82 23.48
C TRP A 91 -14.56 -6.87 23.41
N ILE A 92 -14.23 -8.17 23.33
CA ILE A 92 -15.23 -9.26 23.26
C ILE A 92 -16.05 -9.35 24.55
N ALA A 93 -15.41 -9.21 25.72
CA ALA A 93 -16.07 -9.39 27.01
C ALA A 93 -17.36 -8.58 27.19
N PRO A 94 -17.39 -7.25 26.99
CA PRO A 94 -18.62 -6.46 27.08
C PRO A 94 -19.59 -6.72 25.91
N VAL A 95 -19.10 -7.00 24.69
CA VAL A 95 -19.96 -7.28 23.51
C VAL A 95 -20.80 -8.53 23.73
N CYS A 96 -20.19 -9.56 24.31
CA CYS A 96 -20.85 -10.83 24.61
C CYS A 96 -21.42 -10.90 26.03
N GLU A 97 -21.32 -9.82 26.82
CA GLU A 97 -21.71 -9.80 28.24
C GLU A 97 -21.13 -10.98 29.05
N LEU A 98 -19.84 -11.26 28.86
CA LEU A 98 -19.18 -12.41 29.48
C LEU A 98 -19.11 -12.26 31.00
N SER A 99 -19.32 -13.37 31.71
CA SER A 99 -19.03 -13.46 33.14
C SER A 99 -17.51 -13.33 33.39
N PRO A 100 -17.09 -13.04 34.63
CA PRO A 100 -15.67 -13.08 35.00
C PRO A 100 -15.00 -14.43 34.70
N GLU A 101 -15.71 -15.54 34.92
CA GLU A 101 -15.23 -16.89 34.63
C GLU A 101 -15.09 -17.15 33.13
N GLU A 102 -16.09 -16.77 32.33
CA GLU A 102 -16.05 -16.86 30.86
C GLU A 102 -14.93 -15.99 30.28
N THR A 103 -14.75 -14.79 30.83
CA THR A 103 -13.66 -13.89 30.47
C THR A 103 -12.29 -14.53 30.76
N ALA A 104 -12.12 -15.15 31.93
CA ALA A 104 -10.88 -15.85 32.28
C ALA A 104 -10.60 -17.05 31.35
N LEU A 105 -11.63 -17.79 30.95
CA LEU A 105 -11.50 -18.87 29.96
C LEU A 105 -11.07 -18.33 28.59
N LEU A 106 -11.67 -17.23 28.14
CA LEU A 106 -11.31 -16.58 26.88
C LEU A 106 -9.88 -16.02 26.92
N GLN A 107 -9.45 -15.42 28.04
CA GLN A 107 -8.07 -14.97 28.26
C GLN A 107 -7.07 -16.13 28.16
N LYS A 108 -7.36 -17.26 28.82
CA LYS A 108 -6.52 -18.45 28.75
C LYS A 108 -6.43 -18.98 27.32
N PHE A 109 -7.56 -19.06 26.62
CA PHE A 109 -7.60 -19.49 25.23
C PHE A 109 -6.77 -18.56 24.32
N ALA A 110 -6.85 -17.25 24.52
CA ALA A 110 -6.04 -16.28 23.78
C ALA A 110 -4.53 -16.45 24.07
N ALA A 111 -4.15 -16.64 25.34
CA ALA A 111 -2.77 -16.87 25.75
C ALA A 111 -2.19 -18.16 25.14
N ASP A 112 -2.95 -19.26 25.13
CA ASP A 112 -2.54 -20.53 24.52
C ASP A 112 -2.22 -20.36 23.03
N ARG A 113 -2.98 -19.49 22.33
CA ARG A 113 -2.74 -19.18 20.92
C ARG A 113 -1.51 -18.32 20.70
N VAL A 114 -1.24 -17.36 21.58
CA VAL A 114 0.01 -16.60 21.54
C VAL A 114 1.20 -17.55 21.68
N ALA A 115 1.15 -18.46 22.65
CA ALA A 115 2.18 -19.48 22.87
C ALA A 115 2.35 -20.39 21.63
N GLU A 116 1.27 -20.84 21.00
CA GLU A 116 1.30 -21.62 19.75
C GLU A 116 2.01 -20.84 18.63
N LYS A 117 1.72 -19.54 18.49
CA LYS A 117 2.36 -18.68 17.48
C LYS A 117 3.81 -18.33 17.80
N GLN A 118 4.25 -18.52 19.03
CA GLN A 118 5.63 -18.28 19.45
C GLN A 118 6.52 -19.52 19.25
N LYS A 119 5.98 -20.72 19.46
CA LYS A 119 6.73 -21.98 19.58
C LYS A 119 7.69 -22.27 18.41
N ASP A 120 7.27 -22.00 17.18
CA ASP A 120 8.03 -22.34 15.96
C ASP A 120 8.42 -21.09 15.13
N TRP A 121 8.30 -19.90 15.71
CA TRP A 121 8.58 -18.67 14.99
C TRP A 121 10.07 -18.48 14.75
N LYS A 122 10.43 -18.15 13.51
CA LYS A 122 11.79 -17.80 13.10
C LYS A 122 11.76 -16.58 12.18
N PRO A 123 12.53 -15.52 12.48
CA PRO A 123 12.60 -14.36 11.60
C PRO A 123 13.36 -14.69 10.31
N ASP A 124 12.95 -14.10 9.19
CA ASP A 124 13.71 -14.10 7.93
C ASP A 124 14.01 -12.66 7.53
N PRO A 125 15.04 -12.02 8.15
CA PRO A 125 15.33 -10.60 7.94
C PRO A 125 15.73 -10.27 6.49
N ASN A 126 16.19 -11.26 5.73
CA ASN A 126 16.63 -11.05 4.34
C ASN A 126 15.46 -10.95 3.37
N ARG A 127 14.40 -11.74 3.61
CA ARG A 127 13.17 -11.67 2.82
C ARG A 127 12.18 -10.66 3.37
N ASP A 128 12.24 -10.42 4.67
CA ASP A 128 11.24 -9.67 5.40
C ASP A 128 11.89 -8.73 6.42
N PRO A 129 12.34 -7.55 5.97
CA PRO A 129 13.14 -6.64 6.78
C PRO A 129 12.33 -5.91 7.86
N LEU A 130 11.01 -5.79 7.71
CA LEU A 130 10.14 -5.37 8.81
C LEU A 130 9.76 -6.59 9.65
N HIS A 131 9.77 -6.47 10.98
CA HIS A 131 9.31 -7.55 11.85
C HIS A 131 7.83 -7.89 11.59
N ASP A 132 7.40 -9.15 11.80
CA ASP A 132 6.02 -9.58 11.55
C ASP A 132 4.98 -8.93 12.48
N THR A 133 5.45 -8.40 13.61
CA THR A 133 4.66 -7.62 14.57
C THR A 133 4.80 -6.10 14.41
N PHE A 134 5.53 -5.64 13.38
CA PHE A 134 5.67 -4.21 13.10
C PHE A 134 4.30 -3.60 12.73
N PRO A 135 3.96 -2.38 13.17
CA PRO A 135 2.65 -1.76 12.90
C PRO A 135 2.35 -1.68 11.40
N VAL A 136 1.06 -1.61 11.06
CA VAL A 136 0.54 -1.84 9.68
C VAL A 136 0.73 -3.28 9.25
N LYS A 137 1.97 -3.77 9.07
CA LYS A 137 2.24 -5.14 8.61
C LYS A 137 1.59 -6.20 9.49
N PHE A 138 1.62 -6.00 10.80
CA PHE A 138 1.02 -6.88 11.79
C PHE A 138 -0.49 -7.10 11.54
N THR A 139 -1.20 -6.04 11.15
CA THR A 139 -2.67 -6.00 11.02
C THR A 139 -3.18 -5.95 9.58
N LEU A 140 -2.29 -6.04 8.58
CA LEU A 140 -2.69 -6.20 7.18
C LEU A 140 -3.44 -7.51 6.96
N ALA A 141 -4.16 -7.60 5.84
CA ALA A 141 -4.65 -8.88 5.34
C ALA A 141 -3.46 -9.86 5.20
N MET A 142 -3.56 -11.03 5.82
CA MET A 142 -2.52 -12.06 6.00
C MET A 142 -1.42 -11.73 7.02
N GLY A 143 -1.56 -10.67 7.82
CA GLY A 143 -0.65 -10.32 8.90
C GLY A 143 -0.75 -11.28 10.10
N THR A 144 0.22 -11.23 11.01
CA THR A 144 0.25 -12.14 12.18
C THR A 144 -0.97 -11.95 13.09
N ALA A 145 -1.52 -10.73 13.19
CA ALA A 145 -2.71 -10.43 13.99
C ALA A 145 -3.96 -11.18 13.52
N GLU A 146 -4.14 -11.38 12.21
CA GLU A 146 -5.29 -12.10 11.64
C GLU A 146 -5.37 -13.55 12.15
N GLN A 147 -4.21 -14.15 12.42
CA GLN A 147 -4.15 -15.51 12.94
C GLN A 147 -4.57 -15.60 14.41
N LEU A 148 -4.56 -14.48 15.14
CA LEU A 148 -5.01 -14.36 16.52
C LEU A 148 -6.47 -13.87 16.62
N ASP A 149 -6.95 -13.13 15.61
CA ASP A 149 -8.31 -12.59 15.54
C ASP A 149 -9.38 -13.69 15.71
N LEU A 150 -10.06 -13.66 16.86
CA LEU A 150 -11.11 -14.60 17.23
C LEU A 150 -12.44 -14.30 16.54
N THR A 151 -12.68 -13.06 16.10
CA THR A 151 -13.90 -12.67 15.39
C THR A 151 -13.98 -13.26 13.99
N ARG A 152 -12.82 -13.50 13.35
CA ARG A 152 -12.72 -14.23 12.08
C ARG A 152 -12.77 -15.75 12.24
N GLN A 153 -12.66 -16.24 13.47
CA GLN A 153 -12.53 -17.67 13.79
C GLN A 153 -13.60 -18.13 14.79
N GLN A 154 -14.81 -17.57 14.70
CA GLN A 154 -15.94 -17.84 15.62
C GLN A 154 -16.18 -19.33 15.89
N ARG A 155 -15.99 -20.21 14.89
CA ARG A 155 -16.12 -21.66 15.07
C ARG A 155 -15.25 -22.22 16.19
N LYS A 156 -14.11 -21.59 16.49
CA LYS A 156 -13.22 -21.98 17.59
C LYS A 156 -13.75 -21.52 18.96
N LEU A 157 -14.76 -20.67 19.00
CA LEU A 157 -15.42 -20.16 20.21
C LEU A 157 -16.69 -20.95 20.57
N ASN A 158 -17.16 -21.87 19.73
CA ASN A 158 -18.39 -22.65 19.98
C ASN A 158 -18.38 -23.49 21.28
N GLY A 159 -17.23 -23.71 21.90
CA GLY A 159 -17.10 -24.37 23.20
C GLY A 159 -16.88 -23.40 24.37
N LEU A 160 -16.77 -22.10 24.10
CA LEU A 160 -16.53 -21.03 25.07
C LEU A 160 -17.71 -20.08 25.19
N LEU A 161 -18.43 -19.86 24.09
CA LEU A 161 -19.57 -18.94 23.98
C LEU A 161 -20.83 -19.73 23.60
N ASN A 162 -21.96 -19.31 24.15
CA ASN A 162 -23.27 -19.82 23.73
C ASN A 162 -23.74 -19.17 22.41
N ASP A 163 -24.82 -19.69 21.82
CA ASP A 163 -25.33 -19.22 20.52
C ASP A 163 -25.70 -17.73 20.53
N GLU A 164 -26.31 -17.23 21.60
CA GLU A 164 -26.69 -15.81 21.72
C GLU A 164 -25.44 -14.90 21.78
N GLN A 165 -24.41 -15.31 22.52
CA GLN A 165 -23.13 -14.61 22.59
C GLN A 165 -22.41 -14.62 21.23
N LEU A 166 -22.45 -15.74 20.50
CA LEU A 166 -21.88 -15.86 19.15
C LEU A 166 -22.60 -14.93 18.16
N ASP A 167 -23.93 -14.84 18.23
CA ASP A 167 -24.72 -13.95 17.38
C ASP A 167 -24.39 -12.47 17.66
N ARG A 168 -24.28 -12.07 18.93
CA ARG A 168 -23.84 -10.71 19.32
C ARG A 168 -22.43 -10.41 18.83
N LEU A 169 -21.50 -11.36 18.98
CA LEU A 169 -20.13 -11.24 18.49
C LEU A 169 -20.10 -11.07 16.97
N SER A 170 -20.93 -11.82 16.24
CA SER A 170 -21.00 -11.72 14.79
C SER A 170 -21.53 -10.36 14.34
N ALA A 171 -22.61 -9.88 14.95
CA ALA A 171 -23.16 -8.56 14.65
C ALA A 171 -22.14 -7.44 14.90
N ALA A 172 -21.43 -7.48 16.03
CA ALA A 172 -20.40 -6.50 16.36
C ALA A 172 -19.16 -6.59 15.44
N ALA A 173 -18.78 -7.80 15.02
CA ALA A 173 -17.71 -8.02 14.06
C ALA A 173 -18.07 -7.49 12.67
N ASP A 174 -19.32 -7.64 12.25
CA ASP A 174 -19.83 -7.11 10.98
C ASP A 174 -19.90 -5.57 11.00
N GLU A 175 -20.32 -4.96 12.11
CA GLU A 175 -20.28 -3.50 12.28
C GLU A 175 -18.83 -2.98 12.19
N ARG A 176 -17.89 -3.64 12.88
CA ARG A 176 -16.46 -3.29 12.82
C ARG A 176 -15.90 -3.45 11.41
N ARG A 177 -16.29 -4.51 10.68
CA ARG A 177 -15.88 -4.71 9.28
C ARG A 177 -16.45 -3.63 8.36
N ALA A 178 -17.72 -3.24 8.55
CA ALA A 178 -18.34 -2.16 7.79
C ALA A 178 -17.60 -0.82 8.00
N PHE A 179 -17.15 -0.54 9.23
CA PHE A 179 -16.29 0.61 9.51
C PHE A 179 -14.93 0.51 8.80
N HIS A 180 -14.27 -0.64 8.83
CA HIS A 180 -13.00 -0.83 8.10
C HIS A 180 -13.17 -0.70 6.58
N LEU A 181 -14.26 -1.21 6.01
CA LEU A 181 -14.58 -1.06 4.60
C LEU A 181 -14.80 0.41 4.24
N HIS A 182 -15.58 1.14 5.05
CA HIS A 182 -15.76 2.59 4.88
C HIS A 182 -14.40 3.31 4.87
N ALA A 183 -13.54 3.03 5.84
CA ALA A 183 -12.22 3.62 5.93
C ALA A 183 -11.29 3.25 4.76
N THR A 184 -11.40 2.03 4.23
CA THR A 184 -10.69 1.61 3.02
C THR A 184 -11.18 2.37 1.78
N VAL A 185 -12.50 2.58 1.65
CA VAL A 185 -13.08 3.39 0.56
C VAL A 185 -12.59 4.84 0.64
N GLU A 186 -12.64 5.45 1.82
CA GLU A 186 -12.15 6.83 2.05
C GLU A 186 -10.67 6.98 1.71
N ARG A 187 -9.85 6.00 2.09
CA ARG A 187 -8.42 5.98 1.74
C ARG A 187 -8.21 5.92 0.22
N VAL A 188 -8.91 5.02 -0.46
CA VAL A 188 -8.82 4.90 -1.92
C VAL A 188 -9.31 6.17 -2.60
N LEU A 189 -10.42 6.76 -2.14
CA LEU A 189 -10.90 8.06 -2.63
C LEU A 189 -9.86 9.15 -2.49
N ASN A 190 -9.16 9.24 -1.34
CA ASN A 190 -8.06 10.18 -1.16
C ASN A 190 -6.92 9.95 -2.15
N MET A 191 -6.50 8.70 -2.37
CA MET A 191 -5.45 8.39 -3.33
C MET A 191 -5.84 8.74 -4.77
N LEU A 192 -7.10 8.47 -5.14
CA LEU A 192 -7.63 8.88 -6.43
C LEU A 192 -7.71 10.39 -6.56
N ASP A 193 -8.16 11.09 -5.51
CA ASP A 193 -8.25 12.54 -5.47
C ASP A 193 -6.87 13.20 -5.63
N GLU A 194 -5.82 12.68 -5.00
CA GLU A 194 -4.45 13.17 -5.15
C GLU A 194 -3.98 13.28 -6.60
N GLU A 195 -4.39 12.33 -7.44
CA GLU A 195 -4.00 12.27 -8.86
C GLU A 195 -5.05 12.87 -9.80
N LEU A 196 -6.34 12.80 -9.44
CA LEU A 196 -7.47 13.14 -10.31
C LEU A 196 -8.22 14.41 -9.90
N TYR A 197 -7.86 15.06 -8.80
CA TYR A 197 -8.54 16.25 -8.27
C TYR A 197 -10.06 16.11 -8.34
N LEU A 198 -10.60 15.23 -7.50
CA LEU A 198 -12.03 14.88 -7.50
C LEU A 198 -12.83 16.02 -6.87
N THR A 199 -13.94 16.37 -7.51
CA THR A 199 -14.95 17.27 -6.95
C THR A 199 -15.70 16.60 -5.80
N ALA A 200 -16.38 17.39 -4.95
CA ALA A 200 -17.17 16.83 -3.86
C ALA A 200 -18.31 15.93 -4.39
N ALA A 201 -18.93 16.34 -5.51
CA ALA A 201 -19.95 15.55 -6.20
C ALA A 201 -19.39 14.23 -6.73
N GLN A 202 -18.22 14.25 -7.38
CA GLN A 202 -17.58 13.03 -7.87
C GLN A 202 -17.22 12.06 -6.75
N ARG A 203 -16.67 12.55 -5.62
CA ARG A 203 -16.36 11.69 -4.46
C ARG A 203 -17.62 10.97 -3.96
N LYS A 204 -18.74 11.69 -3.86
CA LYS A 204 -20.03 11.11 -3.46
C LYS A 204 -20.53 10.06 -4.47
N GLU A 205 -20.46 10.35 -5.76
CA GLU A 205 -20.88 9.41 -6.82
C GLU A 205 -20.00 8.16 -6.89
N MET A 206 -18.70 8.28 -6.61
CA MET A 206 -17.75 7.17 -6.59
C MET A 206 -17.89 6.25 -5.40
N TYR A 207 -18.42 6.74 -4.27
CA TYR A 207 -18.37 6.06 -2.98
C TYR A 207 -19.00 4.66 -3.02
N GLN A 208 -20.26 4.56 -3.47
CA GLN A 208 -20.99 3.29 -3.44
C GLN A 208 -20.40 2.25 -4.41
N PRO A 209 -20.11 2.57 -5.69
CA PRO A 209 -19.49 1.61 -6.58
C PRO A 209 -18.06 1.20 -6.16
N LEU A 210 -17.31 2.09 -5.49
CA LEU A 210 -16.02 1.71 -4.89
C LEU A 210 -16.20 0.77 -3.70
N ARG A 211 -17.17 1.04 -2.84
CA ARG A 211 -17.51 0.18 -1.69
C ARG A 211 -17.79 -1.25 -2.12
N GLU A 212 -18.60 -1.44 -3.16
CA GLU A 212 -18.91 -2.77 -3.71
C GLU A 212 -17.68 -3.48 -4.29
N ARG A 213 -16.73 -2.73 -4.84
CA ARG A 213 -15.51 -3.30 -5.43
C ARG A 213 -14.39 -3.58 -4.44
N LEU A 214 -14.44 -2.93 -3.28
CA LEU A 214 -13.45 -3.06 -2.21
C LEU A 214 -13.94 -3.98 -1.08
N ASP A 215 -15.14 -4.53 -1.19
CA ASP A 215 -15.69 -5.52 -0.26
C ASP A 215 -14.75 -6.74 -0.14
N GLY A 216 -14.45 -7.15 1.09
CA GLY A 216 -13.47 -8.21 1.37
C GLY A 216 -12.00 -7.79 1.24
N MET A 217 -11.72 -6.53 0.91
CA MET A 217 -10.36 -5.96 0.86
C MET A 217 -10.03 -5.12 2.10
N GLU A 218 -10.88 -5.16 3.14
CA GLU A 218 -10.63 -4.50 4.41
C GLU A 218 -9.33 -5.04 5.01
N GLY A 219 -8.41 -4.15 5.39
CA GLY A 219 -7.08 -4.61 5.82
C GLY A 219 -6.00 -4.55 4.74
N SER A 220 -6.35 -4.26 3.49
CA SER A 220 -5.36 -4.12 2.42
C SER A 220 -4.69 -2.75 2.43
N SER A 221 -3.40 -2.73 2.09
CA SER A 221 -2.69 -1.50 1.75
C SER A 221 -2.72 -1.28 0.23
N PHE A 222 -2.84 -0.03 -0.20
CA PHE A 222 -2.95 0.35 -1.61
C PHE A 222 -1.86 1.34 -2.02
N ALA A 223 -1.41 1.24 -3.27
CA ALA A 223 -0.48 2.17 -3.92
C ALA A 223 -0.73 2.19 -5.44
N PHE A 224 -0.43 3.29 -6.14
CA PHE A 224 -0.42 3.27 -7.61
C PHE A 224 0.72 2.41 -8.16
N THR A 225 1.89 2.48 -7.52
CA THR A 225 3.10 1.71 -7.85
C THR A 225 3.49 0.86 -6.62
N PRO A 226 2.84 -0.29 -6.40
CA PRO A 226 3.05 -1.07 -5.20
C PRO A 226 4.48 -1.61 -5.10
N GLN A 227 5.02 -1.59 -3.89
CA GLN A 227 6.25 -2.27 -3.53
C GLN A 227 5.94 -3.32 -2.46
N SER A 228 6.54 -4.51 -2.57
CA SER A 228 6.31 -5.61 -1.61
C SER A 228 7.51 -5.89 -0.71
N TYR A 229 8.54 -5.02 -0.74
CA TYR A 229 9.78 -5.25 0.01
C TYR A 229 9.59 -5.13 1.53
N TYR A 230 8.67 -4.27 2.00
CA TYR A 230 8.42 -4.06 3.44
C TYR A 230 7.12 -4.72 3.90
N TYR A 231 6.05 -4.53 3.13
CA TYR A 231 4.75 -5.17 3.34
C TYR A 231 4.01 -5.20 2.01
N LYS A 232 3.02 -6.10 1.88
CA LYS A 232 2.30 -6.30 0.63
C LYS A 232 1.35 -5.14 0.35
N GLN A 233 1.53 -4.48 -0.79
CA GLN A 233 0.66 -3.43 -1.30
C GLN A 233 -0.11 -3.90 -2.54
N GLN A 234 -1.35 -3.48 -2.68
CA GLN A 234 -2.19 -3.70 -3.85
C GLN A 234 -2.09 -2.52 -4.81
N SER A 235 -2.01 -2.80 -6.12
CA SER A 235 -2.03 -1.72 -7.12
C SER A 235 -3.43 -1.11 -7.22
N LEU A 236 -3.57 0.22 -7.25
CA LEU A 236 -4.83 0.87 -7.57
C LEU A 236 -5.20 0.79 -9.07
N ALA A 237 -4.29 0.34 -9.93
CA ALA A 237 -4.53 0.32 -11.37
C ALA A 237 -5.74 -0.53 -11.77
N PHE A 238 -6.10 -1.58 -11.01
CA PHE A 238 -7.28 -2.39 -11.30
C PHE A 238 -8.60 -1.61 -11.14
N LEU A 239 -8.63 -0.60 -10.26
CA LEU A 239 -9.78 0.29 -10.10
C LEU A 239 -9.87 1.30 -11.25
N LEU A 240 -8.74 1.67 -11.85
CA LEU A 240 -8.71 2.67 -12.93
C LEU A 240 -8.97 2.09 -14.34
N ARG A 241 -9.03 0.75 -14.49
CA ARG A 241 -9.23 0.10 -15.79
C ARG A 241 -10.67 0.16 -16.33
N ARG A 242 -11.65 -0.04 -15.45
CA ARG A 242 -13.09 -0.12 -15.77
C ARG A 242 -13.88 0.08 -14.48
N GLY A 243 -15.18 0.33 -14.56
CA GLY A 243 -16.09 0.36 -13.41
C GLY A 243 -17.01 1.57 -13.40
N ASP A 244 -18.13 1.44 -12.69
CA ASP A 244 -19.16 2.50 -12.63
C ASP A 244 -18.67 3.75 -11.90
N HIS A 245 -17.77 3.61 -10.93
CA HIS A 245 -17.13 4.74 -10.26
C HIS A 245 -16.34 5.65 -11.23
N LEU A 246 -15.94 5.18 -12.42
CA LEU A 246 -15.22 6.02 -13.40
C LEU A 246 -16.15 6.86 -14.28
N LYS A 247 -17.47 6.61 -14.26
CA LYS A 247 -18.44 7.29 -15.15
C LYS A 247 -18.56 8.78 -14.86
N CYS A 248 -18.37 9.19 -13.60
CA CYS A 248 -18.45 10.58 -13.16
C CYS A 248 -17.22 11.42 -13.51
N LEU A 249 -16.13 10.80 -13.98
CA LEU A 249 -14.89 11.50 -14.34
C LEU A 249 -15.08 12.32 -15.62
N ASN A 250 -14.51 13.53 -15.65
CA ASN A 250 -14.47 14.35 -16.87
C ASN A 250 -13.40 13.83 -17.86
N ALA A 251 -13.30 14.47 -19.04
CA ALA A 251 -12.36 14.04 -20.08
C ALA A 251 -10.88 14.09 -19.63
N ALA A 252 -10.45 15.14 -18.95
CA ALA A 252 -9.09 15.29 -18.45
C ALA A 252 -8.75 14.22 -17.40
N GLN A 253 -9.67 13.99 -16.46
CA GLN A 253 -9.52 12.96 -15.43
C GLN A 253 -9.48 11.55 -16.02
N ARG A 254 -10.34 11.24 -17.01
CA ARG A 254 -10.31 9.95 -17.72
C ARG A 254 -8.99 9.74 -18.45
N ALA A 255 -8.45 10.78 -19.10
CA ALA A 255 -7.14 10.70 -19.75
C ALA A 255 -6.02 10.42 -18.73
N ARG A 256 -6.04 11.08 -17.57
CA ARG A 256 -5.07 10.84 -16.50
C ARG A 256 -5.22 9.45 -15.86
N ALA A 257 -6.44 8.99 -15.62
CA ALA A 257 -6.72 7.64 -15.12
C ALA A 257 -6.16 6.55 -16.05
N LYS A 258 -6.25 6.77 -17.37
CA LYS A 258 -5.74 5.86 -18.39
C LYS A 258 -4.21 5.66 -18.31
N ASP A 259 -3.46 6.69 -17.91
CA ASP A 259 -2.00 6.58 -17.72
C ASP A 259 -1.65 5.43 -16.76
N PHE A 260 -2.44 5.24 -15.71
CA PHE A 260 -2.23 4.20 -14.70
C PHE A 260 -2.67 2.81 -15.17
N SER A 261 -3.79 2.73 -15.91
CA SER A 261 -4.27 1.45 -16.43
C SER A 261 -3.34 0.87 -17.49
N ASP A 262 -2.82 1.73 -18.38
CA ASP A 262 -1.96 1.35 -19.50
C ASP A 262 -0.56 0.99 -19.02
N ALA A 263 -0.01 1.76 -18.05
CA ALA A 263 1.26 1.42 -17.40
C ALA A 263 1.21 0.06 -16.70
N ALA A 264 0.09 -0.28 -16.05
CA ALA A 264 -0.08 -1.59 -15.40
C ALA A 264 -0.31 -2.75 -16.38
N ALA A 265 -0.61 -2.50 -17.66
CA ALA A 265 -0.82 -3.53 -18.68
C ALA A 265 0.46 -3.84 -19.48
N SER A 266 1.39 -2.88 -19.54
CA SER A 266 2.64 -3.03 -20.29
C SER A 266 3.78 -3.51 -19.40
N GLN A 267 3.99 -4.83 -19.32
CA GLN A 267 5.17 -5.41 -18.66
C GLN A 267 6.50 -5.15 -19.42
N ASN A 268 6.44 -4.68 -20.67
CA ASN A 268 7.60 -4.65 -21.60
C ASN A 268 8.06 -3.25 -22.04
N ASN A 269 7.44 -2.17 -21.55
CA ASN A 269 8.01 -0.84 -21.74
C ASN A 269 8.58 -0.37 -20.40
N ASN A 270 9.79 0.19 -20.45
CA ASN A 270 10.27 1.17 -19.48
C ASN A 270 9.21 2.28 -19.38
N GLY A 271 8.17 2.05 -18.59
CA GLY A 271 6.90 2.75 -18.57
C GLY A 271 7.03 4.09 -17.88
N VAL A 272 7.83 4.99 -18.45
CA VAL A 272 8.18 6.29 -17.87
C VAL A 272 6.91 7.08 -17.50
N SER A 273 5.75 6.84 -18.13
CA SER A 273 4.50 7.59 -17.92
C SER A 273 4.02 7.66 -16.46
N ASN A 274 4.34 6.66 -15.63
CA ASN A 274 4.09 6.67 -14.18
C ASN A 274 5.27 6.10 -13.36
N GLU A 275 6.40 5.78 -14.00
CA GLU A 275 7.62 5.40 -13.28
C GLU A 275 8.09 6.53 -12.37
N GLN A 276 8.44 6.17 -11.14
CA GLN A 276 8.92 7.11 -10.14
C GLN A 276 10.41 7.41 -10.31
N TYR A 277 11.13 6.53 -11.01
CA TYR A 277 12.56 6.59 -11.26
C TYR A 277 12.84 6.18 -12.69
N LEU A 278 13.74 6.93 -13.33
CA LEU A 278 14.37 6.54 -14.58
C LEU A 278 15.67 5.81 -14.25
N TYR A 279 15.80 4.55 -14.69
CA TYR A 279 16.96 3.71 -14.41
C TYR A 279 17.99 3.77 -15.54
N PHE A 280 19.25 3.86 -15.15
CA PHE A 280 20.42 3.90 -16.01
C PHE A 280 21.40 2.80 -15.60
N SER A 281 22.17 2.31 -16.55
CA SER A 281 23.30 1.40 -16.29
C SER A 281 24.61 2.00 -16.76
N SER A 282 25.69 1.82 -16.00
CA SER A 282 27.03 2.28 -16.36
C SER A 282 27.57 1.69 -17.67
N SER A 283 27.02 0.56 -18.12
CA SER A 283 27.37 -0.05 -19.41
C SER A 283 26.80 0.70 -20.63
N GLU A 284 25.82 1.60 -20.45
CA GLU A 284 25.11 2.26 -21.55
C GLU A 284 25.85 3.50 -22.08
N GLY A 285 26.65 4.15 -21.23
CA GLY A 285 27.39 5.37 -21.55
C GLY A 285 26.53 6.64 -21.69
N MET A 286 27.20 7.81 -21.66
CA MET A 286 26.54 9.12 -21.62
C MET A 286 25.63 9.43 -22.82
N HIS A 287 25.97 8.95 -24.02
CA HIS A 287 25.14 9.17 -25.19
C HIS A 287 23.77 8.51 -25.02
N THR A 288 23.76 7.23 -24.66
CA THR A 288 22.54 6.47 -24.40
C THR A 288 21.75 7.04 -23.24
N TRP A 289 22.42 7.50 -22.17
CA TRP A 289 21.74 8.19 -21.08
C TRP A 289 21.08 9.50 -21.53
N GLY A 290 21.74 10.24 -22.42
CA GLY A 290 21.21 11.46 -23.04
C GLY A 290 19.95 11.18 -23.87
N ASP A 291 19.97 10.14 -24.70
CA ASP A 291 18.83 9.73 -25.52
C ASP A 291 17.65 9.28 -24.66
N LYS A 292 17.91 8.43 -23.65
CA LYS A 292 16.91 8.02 -22.66
C LYS A 292 16.29 9.21 -21.94
N LEU A 293 17.09 10.18 -21.53
CA LEU A 293 16.61 11.40 -20.87
C LEU A 293 15.74 12.24 -21.81
N LEU A 294 16.09 12.32 -23.10
CA LEU A 294 15.29 13.03 -24.10
C LEU A 294 13.94 12.37 -24.33
N GLU A 295 13.92 11.04 -24.48
CA GLU A 295 12.68 10.28 -24.62
C GLU A 295 11.79 10.40 -23.37
N ALA A 296 12.37 10.16 -22.20
CA ALA A 296 11.68 10.30 -20.93
C ALA A 296 11.12 11.73 -20.73
N SER A 297 11.83 12.77 -21.19
CA SER A 297 11.35 14.15 -21.06
C SER A 297 10.08 14.43 -21.86
N LYS A 298 9.89 13.78 -23.02
CA LYS A 298 8.64 13.91 -23.81
C LYS A 298 7.47 13.30 -23.03
N ILE A 299 7.67 12.09 -22.50
CA ILE A 299 6.67 11.37 -21.72
C ILE A 299 6.32 12.13 -20.43
N GLN A 300 7.32 12.63 -19.69
CA GLN A 300 7.10 13.39 -18.46
C GLN A 300 6.42 14.74 -18.71
N ARG A 301 6.72 15.42 -19.82
CA ARG A 301 6.04 16.67 -20.20
C ARG A 301 4.54 16.45 -20.37
N GLU A 302 4.17 15.39 -21.08
CA GLU A 302 2.75 15.03 -21.24
C GLU A 302 2.08 14.67 -19.92
N ARG A 303 2.77 13.90 -19.07
CA ARG A 303 2.29 13.55 -17.71
C ARG A 303 1.99 14.80 -16.88
N ILE A 304 2.91 15.78 -16.85
CA ILE A 304 2.71 17.04 -16.14
C ILE A 304 1.57 17.84 -16.77
N SER A 305 1.51 17.92 -18.10
CA SER A 305 0.44 18.63 -18.81
C SER A 305 -0.94 18.06 -18.49
N ARG A 306 -1.08 16.72 -18.45
CA ARG A 306 -2.32 16.04 -18.03
C ARG A 306 -2.66 16.32 -16.58
N ALA A 307 -1.66 16.36 -15.69
CA ALA A 307 -1.85 16.70 -14.29
C ALA A 307 -2.30 18.18 -14.11
N CYS A 308 -1.81 19.11 -14.92
CA CYS A 308 -2.29 20.49 -14.96
C CYS A 308 -3.73 20.58 -15.50
N ALA A 309 -4.06 19.84 -16.56
CA ALA A 309 -5.41 19.83 -17.14
C ALA A 309 -6.48 19.34 -16.15
N VAL A 310 -6.15 18.30 -15.36
CA VAL A 310 -7.01 17.81 -14.29
C VAL A 310 -7.27 18.90 -13.22
N ARG A 311 -6.24 19.67 -12.85
CA ARG A 311 -6.37 20.80 -11.90
C ARG A 311 -7.21 21.94 -12.47
N ALA A 312 -7.03 22.27 -13.75
CA ALA A 312 -7.84 23.28 -14.43
C ALA A 312 -9.32 22.88 -14.48
N ALA A 313 -9.62 21.61 -14.80
CA ALA A 313 -10.98 21.09 -14.81
C ALA A 313 -11.62 21.07 -13.41
N TYR A 314 -10.83 20.79 -12.36
CA TYR A 314 -11.28 20.95 -10.98
C TYR A 314 -11.61 22.42 -10.67
N GLY A 315 -10.74 23.36 -11.05
CA GLY A 315 -10.97 24.79 -10.85
C GLY A 315 -12.22 25.30 -11.57
N GLN A 316 -12.49 24.82 -12.78
CA GLN A 316 -13.74 25.11 -13.49
C GLN A 316 -14.97 24.66 -12.70
N ALA A 317 -14.94 23.44 -12.15
CA ALA A 317 -16.08 22.88 -11.45
C ALA A 317 -16.30 23.46 -10.04
N GLU A 318 -15.23 23.69 -9.29
CA GLU A 318 -15.31 24.01 -7.85
C GLU A 318 -15.05 25.49 -7.55
N TRP A 319 -14.27 26.18 -8.39
CA TRP A 319 -13.98 27.61 -8.22
C TRP A 319 -14.90 28.50 -9.06
N GLY A 320 -15.77 27.89 -9.87
CA GLY A 320 -16.71 28.61 -10.73
C GLY A 320 -16.04 29.37 -11.86
N LEU A 321 -14.87 28.92 -12.31
CA LEU A 321 -14.18 29.54 -13.44
C LEU A 321 -15.00 29.39 -14.73
N SER A 322 -14.95 30.43 -15.57
CA SER A 322 -15.52 30.34 -16.91
C SER A 322 -14.72 29.38 -17.81
N ASP A 323 -15.29 28.97 -18.95
CA ASP A 323 -14.58 28.16 -19.95
C ASP A 323 -13.31 28.86 -20.46
N GLU A 324 -13.31 30.20 -20.52
CA GLU A 324 -12.16 31.01 -20.92
C GLU A 324 -11.06 30.97 -19.86
N ASP A 325 -11.41 31.14 -18.58
CA ASP A 325 -10.47 31.11 -17.46
C ASP A 325 -9.86 29.71 -17.25
N ALA A 326 -10.68 28.66 -17.38
CA ALA A 326 -10.20 27.28 -17.36
C ALA A 326 -9.19 27.04 -18.49
N ARG A 327 -9.45 27.57 -19.69
CA ARG A 327 -8.51 27.50 -20.81
C ARG A 327 -7.23 28.29 -20.57
N HIS A 328 -7.30 29.44 -19.90
CA HIS A 328 -6.11 30.18 -19.46
C HIS A 328 -5.24 29.35 -18.50
N LEU A 329 -5.85 28.65 -17.53
CA LEU A 329 -5.11 27.71 -16.66
C LEU A 329 -4.48 26.55 -17.43
N GLU A 330 -5.17 25.98 -18.41
CA GLU A 330 -4.60 24.93 -19.25
C GLU A 330 -3.37 25.41 -20.05
N ILE A 331 -3.42 26.64 -20.57
CA ILE A 331 -2.29 27.26 -21.28
C ILE A 331 -1.12 27.49 -20.33
N ALA A 332 -1.37 28.07 -19.14
CA ALA A 332 -0.35 28.22 -18.10
C ALA A 332 0.25 26.86 -17.71
N GLY A 333 -0.59 25.83 -17.60
CA GLY A 333 -0.17 24.45 -17.33
C GLY A 333 0.82 23.88 -18.34
N LYS A 334 0.76 24.28 -19.61
CA LYS A 334 1.76 23.92 -20.63
C LYS A 334 3.10 24.60 -20.36
N GLY A 335 3.09 25.88 -19.96
CA GLY A 335 4.30 26.60 -19.56
C GLY A 335 4.95 25.99 -18.32
N VAL A 336 4.15 25.62 -17.31
CA VAL A 336 4.61 24.90 -16.12
C VAL A 336 5.28 23.57 -16.50
N ALA A 337 4.68 22.82 -17.43
CA ALA A 337 5.25 21.57 -17.89
C ALA A 337 6.63 21.75 -18.55
N GLU A 338 6.85 22.81 -19.32
CA GLU A 338 8.18 23.12 -19.86
C GLU A 338 9.17 23.50 -18.75
N ASN A 339 8.80 24.42 -17.85
CA ASN A 339 9.67 24.86 -16.75
C ASN A 339 10.17 23.67 -15.90
N LEU A 340 9.25 22.83 -15.43
CA LEU A 340 9.60 21.68 -14.59
C LEU A 340 10.46 20.64 -15.33
N ILE A 341 10.25 20.46 -16.63
CA ILE A 341 11.05 19.52 -17.45
C ILE A 341 12.45 20.07 -17.71
N GLU A 342 12.59 21.36 -17.98
CA GLU A 342 13.89 21.99 -18.17
C GLU A 342 14.74 21.91 -16.89
N ASP A 343 14.16 22.25 -15.75
CA ASP A 343 14.81 22.16 -14.44
C ASP A 343 15.20 20.72 -14.08
N TRP A 344 14.30 19.77 -14.32
CA TRP A 344 14.57 18.36 -14.12
C TRP A 344 15.69 17.83 -15.03
N LYS A 345 15.69 18.19 -16.32
CA LYS A 345 16.76 17.78 -17.26
C LYS A 345 18.10 18.36 -16.86
N LYS A 346 18.13 19.64 -16.46
CA LYS A 346 19.35 20.31 -16.00
C LYS A 346 19.93 19.61 -14.77
N THR A 347 19.08 19.35 -13.77
CA THR A 347 19.48 18.67 -12.52
C THR A 347 19.92 17.24 -12.77
N THR A 348 19.20 16.51 -13.63
CA THR A 348 19.51 15.12 -13.98
C THR A 348 20.82 15.01 -14.74
N ARG A 349 21.08 15.88 -15.73
CA ARG A 349 22.36 15.90 -16.47
C ARG A 349 23.56 16.15 -15.56
N GLN A 350 23.42 17.06 -14.59
CA GLN A 350 24.47 17.29 -13.59
C GLN A 350 24.77 16.03 -12.78
N ARG A 351 23.72 15.32 -12.33
CA ARG A 351 23.87 14.04 -11.61
C ARG A 351 24.49 12.95 -12.48
N LEU A 352 24.05 12.82 -13.73
CA LEU A 352 24.59 11.84 -14.68
C LEU A 352 26.10 12.04 -14.88
N LYS A 353 26.54 13.29 -15.03
CA LYS A 353 27.97 13.61 -15.12
C LYS A 353 28.74 13.17 -13.85
N THR A 354 28.17 13.40 -12.66
CA THR A 354 28.78 12.92 -11.41
C THR A 354 28.88 11.39 -11.36
N TYR A 355 27.86 10.66 -11.85
CA TYR A 355 27.91 9.20 -11.91
C TYR A 355 28.90 8.69 -12.96
N GLU A 356 29.05 9.37 -14.09
CA GLU A 356 30.09 9.08 -15.08
C GLU A 356 31.50 9.21 -14.49
N ASP A 357 31.76 10.33 -13.81
CA ASP A 357 33.04 10.57 -13.13
C ASP A 357 33.34 9.50 -12.06
N GLN A 358 32.30 9.00 -11.38
CA GLN A 358 32.42 7.91 -10.40
C GLN A 358 32.63 6.54 -11.08
N ALA A 359 31.94 6.27 -12.18
CA ALA A 359 32.11 5.03 -12.95
C ALA A 359 33.56 4.88 -13.43
N GLY A 360 34.15 5.97 -13.91
CA GLY A 360 35.56 6.01 -14.32
C GLY A 360 36.56 5.75 -13.17
N ARG A 361 36.15 5.95 -11.91
CA ARG A 361 37.01 5.77 -10.73
C ARG A 361 36.89 4.41 -10.05
N PHE A 362 35.67 3.85 -9.98
CA PHE A 362 35.42 2.63 -9.19
C PHE A 362 35.45 1.34 -10.01
N GLY A 363 35.30 1.42 -11.35
CA GLY A 363 35.25 0.26 -12.24
C GLY A 363 34.00 -0.61 -12.03
N GLY A 364 33.48 -1.19 -13.11
CA GLY A 364 32.39 -2.18 -13.08
C GLY A 364 31.02 -1.70 -13.56
N ASN A 365 30.11 -2.66 -13.74
CA ASN A 365 28.73 -2.43 -14.15
C ASN A 365 27.85 -2.19 -12.91
N PHE A 366 27.28 -1.00 -12.80
CA PHE A 366 26.30 -0.67 -11.76
C PHE A 366 25.06 -0.03 -12.40
N SER A 367 23.94 -0.10 -11.70
CA SER A 367 22.69 0.54 -12.12
C SER A 367 22.25 1.55 -11.06
N PHE A 368 21.67 2.66 -11.49
CA PHE A 368 21.19 3.72 -10.61
C PHE A 368 19.90 4.32 -11.15
N GLY A 369 19.08 4.86 -10.24
CA GLY A 369 17.82 5.50 -10.58
C GLY A 369 17.86 7.00 -10.32
N VAL A 370 17.27 7.79 -11.21
CA VAL A 370 17.04 9.22 -10.99
C VAL A 370 15.54 9.46 -10.88
N SER A 371 15.11 10.18 -9.84
CA SER A 371 13.70 10.54 -9.67
C SER A 371 13.17 11.32 -10.87
N VAL A 372 11.96 11.00 -11.33
CA VAL A 372 11.22 11.80 -12.32
C VAL A 372 10.72 13.12 -11.70
N PRO A 373 10.25 14.11 -12.49
CA PRO A 373 9.65 15.32 -11.95
C PRO A 373 8.50 15.04 -10.99
N ASP A 374 8.47 15.77 -9.87
CA ASP A 374 7.40 15.68 -8.87
C ASP A 374 6.22 16.57 -9.28
N LEU A 375 5.01 15.98 -9.34
CA LEU A 375 3.78 16.69 -9.67
C LEU A 375 3.34 17.65 -8.56
N ASN A 376 3.81 17.46 -7.32
CA ASN A 376 3.55 18.41 -6.23
C ASN A 376 4.18 19.79 -6.48
N LEU A 377 5.16 19.89 -7.40
CA LEU A 377 5.78 21.17 -7.74
C LEU A 377 4.88 22.06 -8.60
N ILE A 378 3.83 21.52 -9.23
CA ILE A 378 2.91 22.29 -10.10
C ILE A 378 2.30 23.47 -9.34
N GLU A 379 1.75 23.20 -8.15
CA GLU A 379 1.11 24.25 -7.33
C GLU A 379 2.12 25.24 -6.75
N SER A 380 3.40 24.87 -6.71
CA SER A 380 4.48 25.73 -6.22
C SER A 380 5.10 26.61 -7.30
N ASP A 381 4.90 26.27 -8.58
CA ASP A 381 5.44 26.98 -9.74
C ASP A 381 4.90 28.41 -9.84
N ALA A 382 5.78 29.36 -10.15
CA ALA A 382 5.44 30.78 -10.17
C ALA A 382 4.40 31.13 -11.24
N LEU A 383 4.44 30.49 -12.41
CA LEU A 383 3.47 30.72 -13.48
C LEU A 383 2.09 30.19 -13.08
N TRP A 384 2.04 29.00 -12.47
CA TRP A 384 0.79 28.43 -11.97
C TRP A 384 0.16 29.34 -10.90
N LYS A 385 0.93 29.69 -9.87
CA LYS A 385 0.47 30.58 -8.79
C LYS A 385 -0.05 31.90 -9.30
N HIS A 386 0.74 32.60 -10.12
CA HIS A 386 0.34 33.89 -10.68
C HIS A 386 -0.96 33.78 -11.49
N THR A 387 -1.12 32.71 -12.28
CA THR A 387 -2.34 32.51 -13.07
C THR A 387 -3.54 32.28 -12.16
N VAL A 388 -3.42 31.40 -11.16
CA VAL A 388 -4.48 31.15 -10.17
C VAL A 388 -4.88 32.43 -9.42
N GLU A 389 -3.89 33.22 -8.97
CA GLU A 389 -4.10 34.50 -8.28
C GLU A 389 -4.78 35.55 -9.17
N SER A 390 -4.52 35.53 -10.48
CA SER A 390 -5.14 36.47 -11.43
C SER A 390 -6.60 36.13 -11.75
N LEU A 391 -7.00 34.86 -11.61
CA LEU A 391 -8.33 34.37 -11.97
C LEU A 391 -9.29 34.33 -10.79
N LEU A 392 -8.77 34.37 -9.56
CA LEU A 392 -9.56 34.21 -8.35
C LEU A 392 -9.56 35.50 -7.51
N PRO A 393 -10.68 35.82 -6.84
CA PRO A 393 -10.70 36.92 -5.87
C PRO A 393 -9.70 36.68 -4.74
N VAL A 394 -9.06 37.75 -4.24
CA VAL A 394 -8.04 37.70 -3.16
C VAL A 394 -8.52 36.96 -1.89
N ALA A 395 -9.83 36.89 -1.64
CA ALA A 395 -10.42 36.25 -0.47
C ALA A 395 -10.75 34.75 -0.65
N TYR A 396 -10.51 34.17 -1.83
CA TYR A 396 -10.87 32.80 -2.13
C TYR A 396 -9.69 31.86 -1.80
N GLU A 397 -9.90 30.89 -0.89
CA GLU A 397 -8.93 29.84 -0.56
C GLU A 397 -9.37 28.46 -1.12
N PRO A 398 -9.23 28.22 -2.44
CA PRO A 398 -9.74 27.02 -3.09
C PRO A 398 -9.15 25.72 -2.57
N ALA A 399 -7.90 25.77 -2.09
CA ALA A 399 -7.20 24.61 -1.59
C ALA A 399 -7.77 24.14 -0.25
N LEU A 400 -8.39 25.02 0.54
CA LEU A 400 -8.78 24.74 1.92
C LEU A 400 -9.87 23.66 1.99
N THR A 401 -10.93 23.76 1.16
CA THR A 401 -12.05 22.82 1.18
C THR A 401 -11.62 21.38 0.84
N ARG A 402 -10.81 21.21 -0.21
CA ARG A 402 -10.29 19.90 -0.61
C ARG A 402 -9.33 19.32 0.42
N HIS A 403 -8.42 20.13 0.94
CA HIS A 403 -7.47 19.67 1.97
C HIS A 403 -8.17 19.26 3.26
N VAL A 404 -9.21 19.98 3.69
CA VAL A 404 -10.03 19.59 4.84
C VAL A 404 -10.74 18.25 4.59
N ALA A 405 -11.35 18.06 3.42
CA ALA A 405 -11.99 16.79 3.07
C ALA A 405 -10.98 15.63 3.05
N MET A 406 -9.81 15.82 2.44
CA MET A 406 -8.74 14.82 2.42
C MET A 406 -8.22 14.52 3.83
N ARG A 407 -8.04 15.53 4.68
CA ARG A 407 -7.60 15.38 6.07
C ARG A 407 -8.59 14.53 6.87
N ARG A 408 -9.89 14.82 6.75
CA ARG A 408 -10.95 14.04 7.39
C ARG A 408 -10.96 12.58 6.94
N SER A 409 -10.88 12.31 5.64
CA SER A 409 -10.79 10.94 5.11
C SER A 409 -9.51 10.21 5.56
N SER A 410 -8.38 10.91 5.67
CA SER A 410 -7.14 10.36 6.23
C SER A 410 -7.27 10.05 7.72
N ALA A 411 -7.99 10.88 8.49
CA ALA A 411 -8.26 10.61 9.89
C ALA A 411 -9.14 9.37 10.09
N ILE A 412 -10.17 9.19 9.25
CA ILE A 412 -11.00 7.96 9.23
C ILE A 412 -10.11 6.73 8.97
N HIS A 413 -9.25 6.79 7.95
CA HIS A 413 -8.34 5.69 7.61
C HIS A 413 -7.38 5.35 8.75
N LEU A 414 -6.71 6.35 9.33
CA LEU A 414 -5.77 6.15 10.44
C LEU A 414 -6.48 5.63 11.70
N THR A 415 -7.70 6.09 11.96
CA THR A 415 -8.53 5.55 13.05
C THR A 415 -8.83 4.07 12.83
N ALA A 416 -9.09 3.64 11.60
CA ALA A 416 -9.26 2.23 11.28
C ALA A 416 -7.95 1.43 11.41
N LEU A 417 -6.79 2.01 11.09
CA LEU A 417 -5.50 1.36 11.35
C LEU A 417 -5.26 1.14 12.85
N LEU A 418 -5.60 2.13 13.67
CA LEU A 418 -5.56 2.01 15.13
C LEU A 418 -6.59 0.99 15.63
N ASP A 419 -7.83 1.02 15.14
CA ASP A 419 -8.89 0.10 15.52
C ASP A 419 -8.55 -1.37 15.25
N LYS A 420 -7.85 -1.66 14.16
CA LYS A 420 -7.38 -3.03 13.85
C LYS A 420 -6.56 -3.65 14.96
N GLU A 421 -5.83 -2.84 15.71
CA GLU A 421 -4.93 -3.28 16.78
C GLU A 421 -5.47 -3.03 18.18
N LEU A 422 -6.05 -1.85 18.42
CA LEU A 422 -6.53 -1.42 19.72
C LEU A 422 -7.95 -1.91 20.02
N TRP A 423 -8.65 -2.49 19.03
CA TRP A 423 -10.01 -3.00 19.18
C TRP A 423 -10.95 -1.93 19.77
N LEU A 424 -11.09 -0.80 19.06
CA LEU A 424 -11.87 0.33 19.57
C LEU A 424 -13.36 0.01 19.58
N ARG A 425 -14.03 0.48 20.62
CA ARG A 425 -15.49 0.47 20.72
C ARG A 425 -16.08 1.57 19.81
N PRO A 426 -17.32 1.42 19.32
CA PRO A 426 -17.95 2.42 18.46
C PRO A 426 -17.90 3.85 19.02
N GLU A 427 -18.10 4.01 20.33
CA GLU A 427 -18.07 5.31 21.02
C GLU A 427 -16.65 5.90 21.06
N GLN A 428 -15.62 5.05 21.16
CA GLN A 428 -14.22 5.49 21.14
C GLN A 428 -13.77 5.94 19.75
N ARG A 429 -14.25 5.30 18.67
CA ARG A 429 -13.83 5.61 17.29
C ARG A 429 -14.02 7.08 16.94
N SER A 430 -15.15 7.66 17.30
CA SER A 430 -15.44 9.08 17.02
C SER A 430 -14.45 10.00 17.72
N LYS A 431 -14.17 9.76 19.02
CA LYS A 431 -13.22 10.56 19.78
C LYS A 431 -11.79 10.40 19.28
N VAL A 432 -11.38 9.17 18.97
CA VAL A 432 -10.06 8.90 18.39
C VAL A 432 -9.93 9.58 17.03
N GLN A 433 -10.96 9.55 16.19
CA GLN A 433 -10.94 10.20 14.89
C GLN A 433 -10.73 11.71 14.99
N GLU A 434 -11.42 12.39 15.92
CA GLU A 434 -11.20 13.83 16.19
C GLU A 434 -9.74 14.11 16.54
N LEU A 435 -9.18 13.34 17.48
CA LEU A 435 -7.78 13.49 17.93
C LEU A 435 -6.79 13.20 16.79
N VAL A 436 -7.06 12.16 15.99
CA VAL A 436 -6.26 11.85 14.79
C VAL A 436 -6.32 13.01 13.82
N GLU A 437 -7.50 13.53 13.52
CA GLU A 437 -7.67 14.66 12.61
C GLU A 437 -6.88 15.87 13.09
N GLU A 438 -6.98 16.24 14.36
CA GLU A 438 -6.21 17.32 15.01
C GLU A 438 -4.70 17.12 14.89
N SER A 439 -4.21 15.87 14.97
CA SER A 439 -2.78 15.56 14.84
C SER A 439 -2.22 15.70 13.41
N LEU A 440 -3.06 15.60 12.39
CA LEU A 440 -2.66 15.67 10.99
C LEU A 440 -2.28 17.11 10.59
N PRO A 441 -1.24 17.30 9.74
CA PRO A 441 -0.86 18.61 9.25
C PRO A 441 -1.97 19.23 8.37
N SER A 442 -2.06 20.56 8.39
CA SER A 442 -3.03 21.32 7.59
C SER A 442 -2.77 21.25 6.08
N GLY A 443 -1.56 20.85 5.66
CA GLY A 443 -1.15 20.73 4.26
C GLY A 443 -0.56 19.35 3.94
N ASN A 444 -0.15 19.16 2.68
CA ASN A 444 0.41 17.89 2.21
C ASN A 444 1.67 17.51 3.00
N PHE A 445 1.61 16.39 3.72
CA PHE A 445 2.77 15.81 4.39
C PHE A 445 3.78 15.30 3.36
N GLN A 446 4.90 16.01 3.23
CA GLN A 446 6.01 15.55 2.40
C GLN A 446 6.85 14.52 3.15
N ASN A 447 6.53 13.25 2.95
CA ASN A 447 7.34 12.14 3.41
C ASN A 447 8.23 11.61 2.28
N PRO A 448 9.57 11.56 2.44
CA PRO A 448 10.45 10.94 1.43
C PRO A 448 10.09 9.46 1.15
N TYR A 449 9.42 8.80 2.09
CA TYR A 449 8.97 7.41 2.00
C TYR A 449 7.48 7.24 1.67
N ARG A 450 6.78 8.32 1.27
CA ARG A 450 5.34 8.28 0.90
C ARG A 450 5.03 7.19 -0.13
N LYS A 451 6.02 6.78 -0.91
CA LYS A 451 5.84 5.84 -2.03
C LYS A 451 5.79 4.37 -1.61
N TYR A 452 6.33 4.00 -0.45
CA TYR A 452 6.41 2.59 0.00
C TYR A 452 6.13 2.37 1.49
N MET A 453 6.08 3.44 2.30
CA MET A 453 5.78 3.38 3.74
C MET A 453 4.79 4.48 4.17
N GLU A 454 3.85 4.88 3.30
CA GLU A 454 2.89 5.95 3.63
C GLU A 454 2.08 5.66 4.89
N GLU A 455 1.50 4.47 4.99
CA GLU A 455 0.68 4.07 6.15
C GLU A 455 1.50 4.09 7.44
N VAL A 456 2.73 3.58 7.40
CA VAL A 456 3.65 3.61 8.55
C VAL A 456 3.98 5.06 8.94
N ALA A 457 4.35 5.90 7.98
CA ALA A 457 4.76 7.26 8.25
C ALA A 457 3.61 8.21 8.60
N THR A 458 2.38 7.85 8.27
CA THR A 458 1.18 8.60 8.67
C THR A 458 0.68 8.13 10.03
N LEU A 459 0.77 6.83 10.34
CA LEU A 459 0.41 6.25 11.64
C LEU A 459 1.19 6.84 12.80
N VAL A 460 2.45 7.22 12.59
CA VAL A 460 3.28 7.84 13.65
C VAL A 460 2.76 9.20 14.11
N MET A 461 1.96 9.90 13.31
CA MET A 461 1.46 11.22 13.69
C MET A 461 0.57 11.14 14.93
N PRO A 462 -0.54 10.36 14.94
CA PRO A 462 -1.32 10.19 16.16
C PRO A 462 -0.51 9.54 17.29
N LEU A 463 0.38 8.57 16.99
CA LEU A 463 1.17 7.89 18.02
C LEU A 463 2.05 8.84 18.85
N PHE A 464 2.61 9.87 18.24
CA PHE A 464 3.55 10.79 18.91
C PHE A 464 3.04 12.21 19.13
N LYS A 465 1.94 12.62 18.48
CA LYS A 465 1.30 13.92 18.73
C LYS A 465 0.17 13.87 19.75
N PHE A 466 -0.41 12.71 20.04
CA PHE A 466 -1.38 12.60 21.14
C PHE A 466 -0.69 12.97 22.46
N SER A 467 -1.27 13.92 23.18
CA SER A 467 -0.81 14.25 24.53
C SER A 467 -1.05 13.06 25.47
N LYS A 468 -0.43 13.11 26.66
CA LYS A 468 -0.73 12.12 27.71
C LYS A 468 -2.21 12.14 28.11
N GLN A 469 -2.87 13.30 28.00
CA GLN A 469 -4.29 13.43 28.29
C GLN A 469 -5.14 12.82 27.17
N ASP A 470 -4.79 13.06 25.91
CA ASP A 470 -5.51 12.49 24.76
C ASP A 470 -5.45 10.97 24.76
N ALA A 471 -4.28 10.41 25.12
CA ALA A 471 -4.07 8.98 25.20
C ALA A 471 -4.97 8.28 26.24
N THR A 472 -5.58 9.00 27.19
CA THR A 472 -6.54 8.43 28.16
C THR A 472 -7.84 7.92 27.54
N VAL A 473 -8.07 8.21 26.25
CA VAL A 473 -9.14 7.57 25.46
C VAL A 473 -8.96 6.05 25.36
N PHE A 474 -7.71 5.57 25.48
CA PHE A 474 -7.38 4.15 25.56
C PHE A 474 -7.27 3.74 27.03
N GLN A 475 -7.85 2.60 27.38
CA GLN A 475 -7.89 2.09 28.76
C GLN A 475 -7.47 0.63 28.79
N GLY A 476 -7.09 0.13 29.98
CA GLY A 476 -6.77 -1.28 30.18
C GLY A 476 -5.74 -1.83 29.18
N ALA A 477 -6.06 -2.96 28.56
CA ALA A 477 -5.23 -3.63 27.57
C ALA A 477 -5.06 -2.81 26.28
N GLN A 478 -5.98 -1.89 25.96
CA GLN A 478 -5.80 -0.99 24.81
C GLN A 478 -4.61 -0.05 25.03
N GLN A 479 -4.39 0.43 26.27
CA GLN A 479 -3.26 1.29 26.60
C GLN A 479 -1.93 0.51 26.50
N GLU A 480 -1.92 -0.77 26.86
CA GLU A 480 -0.77 -1.66 26.68
C GLU A 480 -0.47 -1.88 25.20
N ALA A 481 -1.48 -2.18 24.39
CA ALA A 481 -1.35 -2.34 22.95
C ALA A 481 -0.86 -1.05 22.27
N TRP A 482 -1.35 0.11 22.70
CA TRP A 482 -0.88 1.42 22.24
C TRP A 482 0.60 1.65 22.58
N ASN A 483 1.01 1.37 23.81
CA ASN A 483 2.40 1.54 24.24
C ASN A 483 3.34 0.57 23.49
N ALA A 484 2.91 -0.68 23.29
CA ALA A 484 3.64 -1.66 22.51
C ALA A 484 3.79 -1.23 21.03
N MET A 485 2.74 -0.65 20.43
CA MET A 485 2.78 -0.11 19.07
C MET A 485 3.75 1.06 18.96
N LYS A 486 3.75 1.96 19.95
CA LYS A 486 4.70 3.08 20.02
C LYS A 486 6.14 2.61 20.19
N GLY A 487 6.36 1.53 20.94
CA GLY A 487 7.68 0.96 21.21
C GLY A 487 8.42 0.42 19.97
N GLU A 488 7.73 0.26 18.85
CA GLU A 488 8.31 -0.15 17.56
C GLU A 488 9.03 1.00 16.82
N PHE A 489 8.93 2.22 17.35
CA PHE A 489 9.54 3.42 16.76
C PHE A 489 10.48 4.10 17.77
N ASP A 490 11.68 4.42 17.30
CA ASP A 490 12.60 5.27 18.04
C ASP A 490 12.24 6.74 17.75
N PHE A 491 11.78 7.47 18.77
CA PHE A 491 11.34 8.84 18.63
C PHE A 491 12.21 9.83 19.40
N ASN A 492 12.79 10.79 18.69
CA ASN A 492 13.56 11.89 19.27
C ASN A 492 13.01 13.25 18.81
N GLY A 493 12.05 13.77 19.57
CA GLY A 493 11.45 15.09 19.39
C GLY A 493 10.56 15.21 18.16
N ARG A 494 11.14 15.20 16.95
CA ARG A 494 10.41 15.15 15.67
C ARG A 494 10.95 14.08 14.73
N TYR A 495 12.08 13.49 15.07
CA TYR A 495 12.72 12.47 14.26
C TYR A 495 12.19 11.10 14.68
N VAL A 496 11.71 10.34 13.71
CA VAL A 496 11.29 8.95 13.89
C VAL A 496 12.27 8.07 13.14
N GLN A 497 12.77 7.05 13.84
CA GLN A 497 13.58 6.00 13.29
C GLN A 497 12.85 4.65 13.41
N VAL A 498 12.84 3.91 12.30
CA VAL A 498 12.35 2.54 12.21
C VAL A 498 13.56 1.64 11.98
N ASN A 499 13.81 0.73 12.91
CA ASN A 499 14.89 -0.24 12.79
C ASN A 499 14.38 -1.50 12.08
N LEU A 500 15.17 -1.99 11.13
CA LEU A 500 14.87 -3.20 10.37
C LEU A 500 15.57 -4.41 10.95
N ALA A 501 14.95 -5.57 10.76
CA ALA A 501 15.49 -6.86 11.17
C ALA A 501 16.84 -7.19 10.51
N ASN A 502 17.12 -6.60 9.34
CA ASN A 502 18.38 -6.77 8.61
C ASN A 502 19.48 -5.76 8.99
N GLY A 503 19.26 -4.95 10.03
CA GLY A 503 20.21 -3.93 10.50
C GLY A 503 20.14 -2.60 9.73
N GLY A 504 19.25 -2.47 8.73
CA GLY A 504 18.92 -1.19 8.12
C GLY A 504 18.04 -0.31 9.00
N SER A 505 17.88 0.96 8.62
CA SER A 505 16.91 1.86 9.26
C SER A 505 16.26 2.82 8.27
N PHE A 506 15.05 3.28 8.60
CA PHE A 506 14.36 4.38 7.92
C PHE A 506 14.15 5.53 8.87
N ASN A 507 14.28 6.74 8.36
CA ASN A 507 14.34 7.93 9.17
C ASN A 507 13.55 9.07 8.54
N PHE A 508 12.51 9.54 9.23
CA PHE A 508 11.69 10.64 8.73
C PHE A 508 11.29 11.59 9.86
N GLN A 509 10.82 12.77 9.50
CA GLN A 509 10.43 13.80 10.45
C GLN A 509 8.92 13.96 10.49
N ILE A 510 8.36 14.03 11.70
CA ILE A 510 6.97 14.41 11.91
C ILE A 510 6.86 15.94 11.73
N PRO A 511 5.88 16.44 10.96
CA PRO A 511 5.63 17.86 10.81
C PRO A 511 5.34 18.51 12.16
N LYS A 512 5.62 19.80 12.28
CA LYS A 512 5.24 20.56 13.49
C LYS A 512 3.75 20.48 13.76
#